data_AF-A0A1B9S9D0-F1
#
_entry.id   AF-A0A1B9S9D0-F1
#
_cell.length_a   1.000
_cell.length_b   1.000
_cell.length_c   1.000
_cell.angle_alpha   90.00
_cell.angle_beta   90.00
_cell.angle_gamma   90.00
#
_symmetry.space_group_name_H-M   'P 1'
#
loop_
_entity.id
_entity.type
_entity.pdbx_description
1 polymer ?
#
loop_
_entity_poly.entity_id
_entity_poly.type
_entity_poly.pdbx_seq_one_letter_code
_entity_poly.pdbx_strand_id
1 'polypeptide(L)'
;MQIVSSKSKDLEVLAWLAEAELRLRGFEGLKDVYEGIASLLDKHWERFHSVGEDDMEERLAPLAGLNGVGGEGTIIQAIRLTPLVPGMKFGQFSLWDFQLSQRPNETRRRDELNQAVIVAGTAAMSSHLEHLSGCLVAFDRLVAILNERCGAMAPPSSNTHNVLHEAASALRALAGIEAHTVEDGVAPQAPAGGGEPAQILPRTLNAETIGSREEAFELMLAVARYFRRTEPHSPISMAIETMVRRGRMDFSELLAELLPEQQTRNAVLTAAGIQPKSNKGG
;
A
#
# COMPACT_ATOMS: atom_id res chain seq x y z
N MET A 1 -7.79 -19.63 20.27
CA MET A 1 -9.25 -19.35 20.46
C MET A 1 -9.72 -19.30 21.91
N GLN A 2 -9.23 -20.13 22.86
CA GLN A 2 -9.83 -20.25 24.19
C GLN A 2 -9.90 -18.94 25.01
N ILE A 3 -8.89 -18.06 24.96
CA ILE A 3 -8.90 -16.80 25.71
C ILE A 3 -9.94 -15.81 25.15
N VAL A 4 -9.96 -15.64 23.83
CA VAL A 4 -10.89 -14.72 23.12
C VAL A 4 -12.34 -15.18 23.23
N SER A 5 -12.58 -16.50 23.20
CA SER A 5 -13.94 -17.04 23.26
C SER A 5 -14.49 -17.24 24.68
N SER A 6 -13.64 -17.36 25.71
CA SER A 6 -14.07 -17.75 27.06
C SER A 6 -13.70 -16.81 28.21
N LYS A 7 -12.78 -15.85 28.02
CA LYS A 7 -12.30 -15.00 29.14
C LYS A 7 -12.28 -13.50 28.87
N SER A 8 -11.76 -13.03 27.73
CA SER A 8 -11.68 -11.60 27.43
C SER A 8 -11.75 -11.32 25.93
N LYS A 9 -12.43 -10.23 25.55
CA LYS A 9 -12.42 -9.69 24.19
C LYS A 9 -11.32 -8.64 24.11
N ASP A 10 -10.09 -9.11 23.94
CA ASP A 10 -8.89 -8.30 24.09
C ASP A 10 -8.24 -8.00 22.73
N LEU A 11 -8.00 -6.72 22.44
CA LEU A 11 -7.48 -6.28 21.15
C LEU A 11 -6.00 -6.63 20.96
N GLU A 12 -5.19 -6.67 22.02
CA GLU A 12 -3.79 -7.09 21.91
C GLU A 12 -3.68 -8.56 21.53
N VAL A 13 -4.47 -9.40 22.22
CA VAL A 13 -4.50 -10.83 21.95
C VAL A 13 -4.98 -11.09 20.52
N LEU A 14 -5.96 -10.32 20.05
CA LEU A 14 -6.43 -10.41 18.67
C LEU A 14 -5.38 -9.95 17.65
N ALA A 15 -4.60 -8.90 17.97
CA ALA A 15 -3.51 -8.45 17.12
C ALA A 15 -2.40 -9.51 16.99
N TRP A 16 -1.98 -10.12 18.11
CA TRP A 16 -1.02 -11.24 18.08
C TRP A 16 -1.59 -12.45 17.35
N LEU A 17 -2.88 -12.73 17.54
CA LEU A 17 -3.55 -13.81 16.83
C LEU A 17 -3.53 -13.57 15.32
N ALA A 18 -3.74 -12.34 14.85
CA ALA A 18 -3.68 -12.01 13.42
C ALA A 18 -2.30 -12.36 12.83
N GLU A 19 -1.22 -11.92 13.50
CA GLU A 19 0.15 -12.20 13.06
C GLU A 19 0.50 -13.70 13.13
N ALA A 20 0.01 -14.40 14.15
CA ALA A 20 0.27 -15.84 14.35
C ALA A 20 -0.48 -16.68 13.32
N GLU A 21 -1.77 -16.41 13.11
CA GLU A 21 -2.63 -17.12 12.16
C GLU A 21 -2.17 -16.91 10.72
N LEU A 22 -1.69 -15.70 10.38
CA LEU A 22 -1.06 -15.45 9.09
C LEU A 22 0.19 -16.34 8.89
N ARG A 23 1.03 -16.50 9.91
CA ARG A 23 2.24 -17.33 9.81
C ARG A 23 1.95 -18.83 9.76
N LEU A 24 0.90 -19.27 10.43
CA LEU A 24 0.58 -20.69 10.57
C LEU A 24 -0.35 -21.21 9.46
N ARG A 25 -1.34 -20.40 9.06
CA ARG A 25 -2.39 -20.77 8.09
C ARG A 25 -2.45 -19.84 6.87
N GLY A 26 -1.57 -18.84 6.77
CA GLY A 26 -1.55 -17.93 5.64
C GLY A 26 -2.77 -17.00 5.59
N PHE A 27 -3.18 -16.63 4.38
CA PHE A 27 -4.27 -15.68 4.16
C PHE A 27 -5.63 -16.17 4.64
N GLU A 28 -5.87 -17.48 4.65
CA GLU A 28 -7.08 -18.08 5.24
C GLU A 28 -7.16 -17.76 6.74
N GLY A 29 -6.05 -17.97 7.46
CA GLY A 29 -6.00 -17.68 8.89
C GLY A 29 -6.16 -16.20 9.20
N LEU A 30 -5.49 -15.33 8.43
CA LEU A 30 -5.62 -13.89 8.61
C LEU A 30 -7.05 -13.40 8.34
N LYS A 31 -7.70 -13.91 7.29
CA LYS A 31 -9.10 -13.62 6.98
C LYS A 31 -10.00 -13.92 8.19
N ASP A 32 -9.91 -15.13 8.74
CA ASP A 32 -10.76 -15.54 9.87
C ASP A 32 -10.58 -14.61 11.07
N VAL A 33 -9.33 -14.18 11.33
CA VAL A 33 -9.04 -13.25 12.44
C VAL A 33 -9.61 -11.87 12.15
N TYR A 34 -9.45 -11.32 10.95
CA TYR A 34 -10.02 -10.02 10.60
C TYR A 34 -11.55 -10.01 10.64
N GLU A 35 -12.21 -11.08 10.17
CA GLU A 35 -13.66 -11.23 10.32
C GLU A 35 -14.07 -11.27 11.79
N GLY A 36 -13.29 -11.97 12.63
CA GLY A 36 -13.47 -12.01 14.08
C GLY A 36 -13.33 -10.63 14.74
N ILE A 37 -12.24 -9.91 14.44
CA ILE A 37 -11.98 -8.56 14.97
C ILE A 37 -13.09 -7.62 14.54
N ALA A 38 -13.42 -7.58 13.24
CA ALA A 38 -14.49 -6.74 12.71
C ALA A 38 -15.83 -7.04 13.42
N SER A 39 -16.21 -8.31 13.55
CA SER A 39 -17.46 -8.66 14.25
C SER A 39 -17.43 -8.31 15.75
N LEU A 40 -16.27 -8.35 16.40
CA LEU A 40 -16.15 -8.02 17.82
C LEU A 40 -16.23 -6.50 18.04
N LEU A 41 -15.52 -5.71 17.22
CA LEU A 41 -15.57 -4.25 17.30
C LEU A 41 -16.96 -3.72 16.96
N ASP A 42 -17.63 -4.30 15.97
CA ASP A 42 -19.00 -3.94 15.58
C ASP A 42 -20.01 -4.17 16.73
N LYS A 43 -19.95 -5.33 17.39
CA LYS A 43 -20.94 -5.76 18.40
C LYS A 43 -20.59 -5.34 19.83
N HIS A 44 -19.31 -5.14 20.14
CA HIS A 44 -18.82 -4.99 21.50
C HIS A 44 -17.84 -3.81 21.68
N TRP A 45 -17.96 -2.78 20.84
CA TRP A 45 -17.13 -1.57 20.90
C TRP A 45 -16.91 -1.05 22.33
N GLU A 46 -17.96 -0.90 23.13
CA GLU A 46 -17.86 -0.34 24.49
C GLU A 46 -17.19 -1.26 25.52
N ARG A 47 -17.02 -2.56 25.21
CA ARG A 47 -16.67 -3.58 26.21
C ARG A 47 -15.47 -4.44 25.83
N PHE A 48 -14.75 -4.12 24.75
CA PHE A 48 -13.49 -4.80 24.43
C PHE A 48 -12.35 -4.17 25.23
N HIS A 49 -11.47 -5.02 25.74
CA HIS A 49 -10.27 -4.64 26.48
C HIS A 49 -9.12 -4.33 25.51
N SER A 50 -8.29 -3.36 25.88
CA SER A 50 -7.03 -3.03 25.24
C SER A 50 -6.10 -2.39 26.27
N VAL A 51 -4.86 -2.06 25.88
CA VAL A 51 -3.88 -1.42 26.77
C VAL A 51 -4.29 -0.05 27.28
N GLY A 52 -5.00 0.72 26.45
CA GLY A 52 -5.60 1.99 26.84
C GLY A 52 -7.08 1.83 27.17
N GLU A 53 -7.49 2.35 28.33
CA GLU A 53 -8.91 2.40 28.73
C GLU A 53 -9.57 3.72 28.32
N ASP A 54 -8.89 4.85 28.52
CA ASP A 54 -9.46 6.19 28.35
C ASP A 54 -9.02 6.88 27.04
N ASP A 55 -7.81 6.59 26.56
CA ASP A 55 -7.28 7.18 25.34
C ASP A 55 -7.49 6.27 24.12
N MET A 56 -8.04 6.83 23.05
CA MET A 56 -8.40 6.06 21.86
C MET A 56 -7.16 5.62 21.05
N GLU A 57 -6.09 6.41 21.06
CA GLU A 57 -4.85 6.09 20.36
C GLU A 57 -4.15 4.91 21.05
N GLU A 58 -4.05 4.94 22.39
CA GLU A 58 -3.57 3.82 23.19
C GLU A 58 -4.46 2.59 23.03
N ARG A 59 -5.78 2.77 23.06
CA ARG A 59 -6.74 1.66 22.89
C ARG A 59 -6.60 0.96 21.55
N LEU A 60 -6.20 1.65 20.49
CA LEU A 60 -6.02 1.09 19.15
C LEU A 60 -4.56 0.81 18.78
N ALA A 61 -3.62 1.10 19.69
CA ALA A 61 -2.18 0.87 19.50
C ALA A 61 -1.84 -0.56 19.01
N PRO A 62 -2.53 -1.64 19.42
CA PRO A 62 -2.23 -2.97 18.89
C PRO A 62 -2.47 -3.09 17.38
N LEU A 63 -3.55 -2.51 16.85
CA LEU A 63 -3.82 -2.50 15.41
C LEU A 63 -2.91 -1.49 14.68
N ALA A 64 -2.65 -0.34 15.30
CA ALA A 64 -1.73 0.65 14.76
C ALA A 64 -0.31 0.09 14.62
N GLY A 65 0.15 -0.70 15.59
CA GLY A 65 1.46 -1.36 15.55
C GLY A 65 1.57 -2.43 14.45
N LEU A 66 0.49 -3.18 14.20
CA LEU A 66 0.45 -4.14 13.09
C LEU A 66 0.55 -3.43 11.74
N ASN A 67 -0.23 -2.35 11.54
CA ASN A 67 -0.28 -1.63 10.27
C ASN A 67 0.94 -0.71 10.05
N GLY A 68 1.48 -0.18 11.14
CA GLY A 68 2.60 0.75 11.18
C GLY A 68 2.16 2.21 11.29
N VAL A 69 2.85 2.95 12.16
CA VAL A 69 2.69 4.40 12.35
C VAL A 69 3.98 5.08 11.89
N GLY A 70 3.92 5.88 10.84
CA GLY A 70 5.10 6.53 10.26
C GLY A 70 6.10 5.58 9.55
N GLY A 71 5.76 4.30 9.39
CA GLY A 71 6.58 3.27 8.75
C GLY A 71 5.80 1.95 8.56
N GLU A 72 6.46 0.88 8.11
CA GLU A 72 5.84 -0.45 8.01
C GLU A 72 5.65 -1.07 9.41
N GLY A 73 4.46 -1.60 9.69
CA GLY A 73 4.17 -2.36 10.91
C GLY A 73 4.54 -3.84 10.80
N THR A 74 4.43 -4.57 11.91
CA THR A 74 4.94 -5.96 12.00
C THR A 74 4.24 -6.92 11.05
N ILE A 75 2.96 -6.68 10.73
CA ILE A 75 2.19 -7.56 9.85
C ILE A 75 2.64 -7.45 8.39
N ILE A 76 3.21 -6.31 8.00
CA ILE A 76 3.62 -6.06 6.61
C ILE A 76 4.69 -7.06 6.18
N GLN A 77 5.71 -7.24 7.02
CA GLN A 77 6.76 -8.23 6.76
C GLN A 77 6.19 -9.66 6.74
N ALA A 78 5.25 -9.96 7.63
CA ALA A 78 4.60 -11.28 7.65
C ALA A 78 3.83 -11.56 6.36
N ILE A 79 3.12 -10.55 5.81
CA ILE A 79 2.42 -10.68 4.53
C ILE A 79 3.42 -10.90 3.39
N ARG A 80 4.53 -10.13 3.35
CA ARG A 80 5.58 -10.29 2.31
C ARG A 80 6.24 -11.67 2.32
N LEU A 81 6.30 -12.32 3.48
CA LEU A 81 6.87 -13.66 3.67
C LEU A 81 5.84 -14.78 3.61
N THR A 82 4.54 -14.46 3.56
CA THR A 82 3.50 -15.47 3.41
C THR A 82 3.59 -16.11 2.02
N PRO A 83 3.53 -17.45 1.91
CA PRO A 83 3.68 -18.13 0.62
C PRO A 83 2.55 -17.80 -0.35
N LEU A 84 2.92 -17.49 -1.59
CA LEU A 84 1.96 -17.32 -2.69
C LEU A 84 1.56 -18.66 -3.32
N VAL A 85 2.35 -19.71 -3.11
CA VAL A 85 2.05 -21.07 -3.56
C VAL A 85 1.45 -21.87 -2.39
N PRO A 86 0.26 -22.49 -2.55
CA PRO A 86 -0.41 -23.25 -1.49
C PRO A 86 0.44 -24.40 -0.96
N GLY A 87 0.32 -24.66 0.35
CA GLY A 87 1.00 -25.78 1.01
C GLY A 87 2.50 -25.58 1.28
N MET A 88 3.08 -24.45 0.88
CA MET A 88 4.48 -24.11 1.15
C MET A 88 4.66 -23.55 2.57
N LYS A 89 5.90 -23.61 3.08
CA LYS A 89 6.22 -23.09 4.42
C LYS A 89 6.40 -21.57 4.37
N PHE A 90 6.09 -20.90 5.48
CA PHE A 90 6.36 -19.46 5.65
C PHE A 90 7.79 -19.09 5.23
N GLY A 91 7.92 -18.05 4.40
CA GLY A 91 9.18 -17.61 3.80
C GLY A 91 9.60 -18.33 2.52
N GLN A 92 8.81 -19.27 1.99
CA GLN A 92 9.04 -19.92 0.69
C GLN A 92 8.06 -19.41 -0.35
N PHE A 93 8.55 -19.15 -1.56
CA PHE A 93 7.74 -18.70 -2.71
C PHE A 93 6.82 -17.53 -2.31
N SER A 94 7.37 -16.60 -1.53
CA SER A 94 6.61 -15.50 -0.98
C SER A 94 6.49 -14.34 -1.98
N LEU A 95 5.77 -13.27 -1.60
CA LEU A 95 5.71 -12.05 -2.41
C LEU A 95 7.10 -11.49 -2.73
N TRP A 96 8.02 -11.56 -1.78
CA TRP A 96 9.41 -11.18 -1.99
C TRP A 96 10.10 -12.04 -3.07
N ASP A 97 9.92 -13.37 -3.03
CA ASP A 97 10.47 -14.27 -4.05
C ASP A 97 9.89 -13.99 -5.44
N PHE A 98 8.58 -13.73 -5.51
CA PHE A 98 7.92 -13.34 -6.75
C PHE A 98 8.52 -12.04 -7.31
N GLN A 99 8.59 -10.98 -6.51
CA GLN A 99 9.15 -9.69 -6.93
C GLN A 99 10.61 -9.81 -7.39
N LEU A 100 11.41 -10.61 -6.68
CA LEU A 100 12.79 -10.90 -7.06
C LEU A 100 12.84 -11.68 -8.38
N SER A 101 11.97 -12.67 -8.57
CA SER A 101 11.89 -13.45 -9.80
C SER A 101 11.60 -12.57 -11.02
N GLN A 102 10.83 -11.49 -10.89
CA GLN A 102 10.53 -10.57 -12.01
C GLN A 102 11.76 -9.82 -12.56
N ARG A 103 12.93 -9.88 -11.91
CA ARG A 103 14.14 -9.23 -12.41
C ARG A 103 14.70 -9.96 -13.65
N PRO A 104 15.27 -9.23 -14.63
CA PRO A 104 15.72 -9.82 -15.91
C PRO A 104 16.70 -10.99 -15.78
N ASN A 105 17.52 -11.00 -14.74
CA ASN A 105 18.58 -11.99 -14.47
C ASN A 105 18.17 -13.14 -13.54
N GLU A 106 16.95 -13.15 -13.00
CA GLU A 106 16.48 -14.15 -12.03
C GLU A 106 15.71 -15.32 -12.69
N THR A 107 16.24 -15.85 -13.81
CA THR A 107 15.57 -16.93 -14.58
C THR A 107 15.35 -18.19 -13.75
N ARG A 108 16.37 -18.65 -13.01
CA ARG A 108 16.27 -19.86 -12.16
C ARG A 108 15.15 -19.75 -11.13
N ARG A 109 15.03 -18.60 -10.47
CA ARG A 109 14.00 -18.35 -9.45
C ARG A 109 12.61 -18.30 -10.07
N ARG A 110 12.47 -17.70 -11.26
CA ARG A 110 11.22 -17.73 -12.04
C ARG A 110 10.82 -19.16 -12.37
N ASP A 111 11.75 -19.97 -12.87
CA ASP A 111 11.47 -21.35 -13.26
C ASP A 111 11.08 -22.21 -12.06
N GLU A 112 11.78 -22.08 -10.93
CA GLU A 112 11.43 -22.76 -9.67
C GLU A 112 10.04 -22.38 -9.16
N LEU A 113 9.70 -21.08 -9.19
CA LEU A 113 8.39 -20.59 -8.77
C LEU A 113 7.28 -21.08 -9.71
N ASN A 114 7.48 -20.98 -11.03
CA ASN A 114 6.52 -21.47 -12.03
C ASN A 114 6.30 -22.98 -11.90
N GLN A 115 7.37 -23.75 -11.66
CA GLN A 115 7.26 -25.18 -11.43
C GLN A 115 6.45 -25.49 -10.16
N ALA A 116 6.66 -24.74 -9.07
CA ALA A 116 5.88 -24.90 -7.84
C ALA A 116 4.39 -24.61 -8.05
N VAL A 117 4.07 -23.56 -8.83
CA VAL A 117 2.68 -23.23 -9.22
C VAL A 117 2.05 -24.35 -10.04
N ILE A 118 2.77 -24.89 -11.03
CA ILE A 118 2.28 -26.01 -11.86
C ILE A 118 1.99 -27.23 -11.00
N VAL A 119 2.87 -27.54 -10.04
CA VAL A 119 2.70 -28.68 -9.11
C VAL A 119 1.51 -28.47 -8.18
N ALA A 120 1.30 -27.25 -7.68
CA ALA A 120 0.14 -26.92 -6.84
C ALA A 120 -1.19 -27.06 -7.62
N GLY A 121 -1.18 -26.68 -8.90
CA GLY A 121 -2.32 -26.79 -9.80
C GLY A 121 -3.30 -25.62 -9.69
N THR A 122 -4.07 -25.41 -10.75
CA THR A 122 -4.94 -24.23 -10.92
C THR A 122 -6.01 -24.12 -9.83
N ALA A 123 -6.68 -25.22 -9.48
CA ALA A 123 -7.74 -25.20 -8.47
C ALA A 123 -7.25 -24.75 -7.08
N ALA A 124 -6.07 -25.21 -6.66
CA ALA A 124 -5.47 -24.80 -5.39
C ALA A 124 -5.03 -23.32 -5.43
N MET A 125 -4.43 -22.87 -6.55
CA MET A 125 -4.07 -21.46 -6.74
C MET A 125 -5.31 -20.54 -6.70
N SER A 126 -6.40 -20.93 -7.37
CA SER A 126 -7.67 -20.18 -7.35
C SER A 126 -8.28 -20.11 -5.94
N SER A 127 -8.33 -21.23 -5.21
CA SER A 127 -8.80 -21.24 -3.83
C SER A 127 -7.94 -20.35 -2.91
N HIS A 128 -6.62 -20.32 -3.12
CA HIS A 128 -5.72 -19.43 -2.37
C HIS A 128 -5.96 -17.95 -2.70
N LEU A 129 -6.26 -17.62 -3.96
CA LEU A 129 -6.70 -16.29 -4.36
C LEU A 129 -8.02 -15.89 -3.70
N GLU A 130 -8.96 -16.82 -3.58
CA GLU A 130 -10.25 -16.59 -2.90
C GLU A 130 -10.05 -16.30 -1.41
N HIS A 131 -9.16 -17.02 -0.73
CA HIS A 131 -8.80 -16.74 0.66
C HIS A 131 -8.21 -15.34 0.84
N LEU A 132 -7.27 -14.94 -0.03
CA LEU A 132 -6.67 -13.61 0.01
C LEU A 132 -7.68 -12.51 -0.35
N SER A 133 -8.56 -12.75 -1.33
CA SER A 133 -9.63 -11.81 -1.67
C SER A 133 -10.63 -11.65 -0.52
N GLY A 134 -10.98 -12.75 0.16
CA GLY A 134 -11.78 -12.71 1.38
C GLY A 134 -11.08 -11.97 2.52
N CYS A 135 -9.76 -12.13 2.66
CA CYS A 135 -8.96 -11.38 3.63
C CYS A 135 -9.01 -9.87 3.38
N LEU A 136 -8.93 -9.43 2.12
CA LEU A 136 -9.08 -8.03 1.73
C LEU A 136 -10.46 -7.49 2.13
N VAL A 137 -11.54 -8.21 1.79
CA VAL A 137 -12.91 -7.82 2.16
C VAL A 137 -13.09 -7.72 3.68
N ALA A 138 -12.53 -8.67 4.44
CA ALA A 138 -12.58 -8.66 5.90
C ALA A 138 -11.80 -7.47 6.49
N PHE A 139 -10.64 -7.14 5.92
CA PHE A 139 -9.83 -6.00 6.33
C PHE A 139 -10.52 -4.68 6.00
N ASP A 140 -11.12 -4.52 4.82
CA ASP A 140 -11.87 -3.34 4.43
C ASP A 140 -13.06 -3.09 5.37
N ARG A 141 -13.77 -4.15 5.75
CA ARG A 141 -14.84 -4.06 6.76
C ARG A 141 -14.31 -3.60 8.12
N LEU A 142 -13.17 -4.14 8.57
CA LEU A 142 -12.52 -3.73 9.81
C LEU A 142 -12.16 -2.23 9.76
N VAL A 143 -11.53 -1.78 8.68
CA VAL A 143 -11.16 -0.38 8.47
C VAL A 143 -12.39 0.52 8.44
N ALA A 144 -13.48 0.11 7.79
CA ALA A 144 -14.71 0.88 7.75
C ALA A 144 -15.30 1.10 9.16
N ILE A 145 -15.35 0.04 10.00
CA ILE A 145 -15.80 0.14 11.39
C ILE A 145 -14.91 1.09 12.19
N LEU A 146 -13.60 0.98 12.06
CA LEU A 146 -12.65 1.85 12.76
C LEU A 146 -12.80 3.31 12.33
N ASN A 147 -12.96 3.57 11.04
CA ASN A 147 -13.19 4.93 10.53
C ASN A 147 -14.52 5.51 11.03
N GLU A 148 -15.59 4.72 11.06
CA GLU A 148 -16.89 5.16 11.58
C GLU A 148 -16.82 5.50 13.08
N ARG A 149 -16.14 4.67 13.88
CA ARG A 149 -16.06 4.81 15.33
C ARG A 149 -15.05 5.85 15.80
N CYS A 150 -13.94 5.99 15.09
CA CYS A 150 -12.77 6.76 15.55
C CYS A 150 -12.49 8.00 14.70
N GLY A 151 -13.08 8.10 13.50
CA GLY A 151 -12.84 9.22 12.58
C GLY A 151 -11.35 9.41 12.32
N ALA A 152 -10.84 10.61 12.61
CA ALA A 152 -9.43 10.96 12.41
C ALA A 152 -8.46 10.18 13.31
N MET A 153 -8.95 9.55 14.39
CA MET A 153 -8.14 8.75 15.32
C MET A 153 -8.08 7.27 14.92
N ALA A 154 -8.66 6.89 13.78
CA ALA A 154 -8.57 5.52 13.27
C ALA A 154 -7.10 5.17 12.94
N PRO A 155 -6.64 3.95 13.25
CA PRO A 155 -5.27 3.57 12.96
C PRO A 155 -5.02 3.57 11.43
N PRO A 156 -3.82 3.96 10.97
CA PRO A 156 -3.46 3.88 9.57
C PRO A 156 -3.65 2.46 9.04
N SER A 157 -4.13 2.32 7.80
CA SER A 157 -4.41 1.01 7.18
C SER A 157 -3.78 0.82 5.80
N SER A 158 -3.24 1.91 5.21
CA SER A 158 -2.75 1.94 3.84
C SER A 158 -1.63 0.94 3.57
N ASN A 159 -0.66 0.80 4.47
CA ASN A 159 0.45 -0.14 4.30
C ASN A 159 -0.04 -1.58 4.18
N THR A 160 -0.94 -2.00 5.08
CA THR A 160 -1.53 -3.34 5.11
C THR A 160 -2.38 -3.58 3.86
N HIS A 161 -3.20 -2.61 3.47
CA HIS A 161 -4.00 -2.68 2.25
C HIS A 161 -3.09 -2.85 1.02
N ASN A 162 -2.06 -2.01 0.88
CA ASN A 162 -1.13 -2.03 -0.25
C ASN A 162 -0.42 -3.39 -0.39
N VAL A 163 0.13 -3.93 0.70
CA VAL A 163 0.86 -5.20 0.64
C VAL A 163 -0.07 -6.40 0.38
N LEU A 164 -1.33 -6.37 0.85
CA LEU A 164 -2.34 -7.38 0.51
C LEU A 164 -2.73 -7.33 -0.97
N HIS A 165 -2.87 -6.12 -1.54
CA HIS A 165 -3.13 -5.94 -2.98
C HIS A 165 -1.94 -6.33 -3.86
N GLU A 166 -0.71 -6.05 -3.42
CA GLU A 166 0.52 -6.54 -4.07
C GLU A 166 0.53 -8.07 -4.10
N ALA A 167 0.24 -8.71 -2.96
CA ALA A 167 0.16 -10.17 -2.87
C ALA A 167 -0.94 -10.73 -3.77
N ALA A 168 -2.13 -10.10 -3.81
CA ALA A 168 -3.24 -10.55 -4.64
C ALA A 168 -2.92 -10.44 -6.13
N SER A 169 -2.27 -9.35 -6.54
CA SER A 169 -1.84 -9.14 -7.91
C SER A 169 -0.78 -10.15 -8.34
N ALA A 170 0.21 -10.41 -7.48
CA ALA A 170 1.23 -11.44 -7.72
C ALA A 170 0.59 -12.83 -7.86
N LEU A 171 -0.35 -13.17 -6.98
CA LEU A 171 -1.02 -14.46 -6.99
C LEU A 171 -1.92 -14.64 -8.22
N ARG A 172 -2.63 -13.59 -8.67
CA ARG A 172 -3.37 -13.59 -9.95
C ARG A 172 -2.44 -13.86 -11.14
N ALA A 173 -1.30 -13.17 -11.18
CA ALA A 173 -0.29 -13.37 -12.23
C ALA A 173 0.23 -14.81 -12.24
N LEU A 174 0.53 -15.39 -11.07
CA LEU A 174 0.97 -16.78 -10.93
C LEU A 174 -0.14 -17.78 -11.32
N ALA A 175 -1.39 -17.50 -10.96
CA ALA A 175 -2.52 -18.35 -11.32
C ALA A 175 -2.89 -18.30 -12.82
N GLY A 176 -2.25 -17.42 -13.61
CA GLY A 176 -2.61 -17.20 -15.01
C GLY A 176 -3.98 -16.55 -15.19
N ILE A 177 -4.48 -15.88 -14.15
CA ILE A 177 -5.75 -15.15 -14.17
C ILE A 177 -5.41 -13.71 -14.54
N GLU A 178 -5.41 -13.39 -15.84
CA GLU A 178 -5.30 -12.01 -16.29
C GLU A 178 -6.49 -11.21 -15.75
N ALA A 179 -6.21 -10.19 -14.94
CA ALA A 179 -7.21 -9.20 -14.60
C ALA A 179 -7.54 -8.41 -15.87
N HIS A 180 -8.72 -8.67 -16.46
CA HIS A 180 -9.34 -7.66 -17.30
C HIS A 180 -9.58 -6.45 -16.41
N THR A 181 -8.77 -5.41 -16.58
CA THR A 181 -9.13 -4.06 -16.14
C THR A 181 -10.43 -3.71 -16.84
N VAL A 182 -11.53 -3.70 -16.07
CA VAL A 182 -12.83 -3.25 -16.54
C VAL A 182 -12.73 -1.73 -16.73
N GLU A 183 -12.28 -1.31 -17.91
CA GLU A 183 -12.58 0.02 -18.44
C GLU A 183 -14.07 -0.01 -18.82
N ASP A 184 -14.95 0.33 -17.88
CA ASP A 184 -16.35 0.61 -18.21
C ASP A 184 -16.39 1.93 -18.99
N GLY A 185 -16.42 1.77 -20.31
CA GLY A 185 -16.62 2.86 -21.26
C GLY A 185 -18.02 3.44 -21.14
N VAL A 186 -18.09 4.76 -20.96
CA VAL A 186 -19.26 5.55 -21.34
C VAL A 186 -18.83 6.50 -22.44
N ALA A 187 -19.33 6.23 -23.64
CA ALA A 187 -19.06 6.99 -24.85
C ALA A 187 -19.53 8.46 -24.73
N PRO A 188 -18.88 9.41 -25.44
CA PRO A 188 -19.16 10.84 -25.30
C PRO A 188 -20.38 11.25 -26.13
N GLN A 189 -21.33 11.97 -25.50
CA GLN A 189 -22.31 12.77 -26.23
C GLN A 189 -21.79 14.21 -26.37
N ALA A 190 -21.73 14.68 -27.62
CA ALA A 190 -21.32 16.03 -27.99
C ALA A 190 -22.41 17.09 -27.67
N PRO A 191 -22.04 18.39 -27.64
CA PRO A 191 -22.75 19.40 -26.85
C PRO A 191 -23.85 20.14 -27.63
N ALA A 192 -24.89 20.57 -26.93
CA ALA A 192 -25.79 21.63 -27.38
C ALA A 192 -25.56 22.88 -26.50
N GLY A 193 -25.21 23.98 -27.15
CA GLY A 193 -24.76 25.21 -26.50
C GLY A 193 -25.86 26.11 -25.95
N GLY A 194 -25.41 27.13 -25.22
CA GLY A 194 -26.21 28.25 -24.72
C GLY A 194 -25.50 28.91 -23.55
N GLY A 195 -24.82 30.04 -23.80
CA GLY A 195 -23.99 30.73 -22.82
C GLY A 195 -24.78 31.60 -21.86
N GLU A 196 -24.31 31.63 -20.60
CA GLU A 196 -24.43 32.73 -19.62
C GLU A 196 -23.50 32.43 -18.40
N PRO A 197 -23.18 33.43 -17.56
CA PRO A 197 -21.84 33.62 -16.99
C PRO A 197 -21.39 32.57 -15.96
N ALA A 198 -20.12 32.21 -16.05
CA ALA A 198 -19.47 31.18 -15.25
C ALA A 198 -19.47 31.49 -13.74
N GLN A 199 -20.28 30.74 -12.98
CA GLN A 199 -19.98 30.45 -11.59
C GLN A 199 -18.84 29.44 -11.53
N ILE A 200 -17.78 29.78 -10.78
CA ILE A 200 -16.64 28.90 -10.51
C ILE A 200 -17.14 27.79 -9.58
N LEU A 201 -17.64 26.71 -10.18
CA LEU A 201 -17.90 25.46 -9.48
C LEU A 201 -16.55 24.77 -9.20
N PRO A 202 -16.38 24.12 -8.03
CA PRO A 202 -15.17 23.36 -7.74
C PRO A 202 -15.05 22.22 -8.74
N ARG A 203 -14.01 22.29 -9.57
CA ARG A 203 -13.65 21.24 -10.51
C ARG A 203 -13.27 20.00 -9.68
N THR A 204 -13.93 18.88 -9.92
CA THR A 204 -13.49 17.58 -9.38
C THR A 204 -12.16 17.24 -10.04
N LEU A 205 -11.08 17.31 -9.26
CA LEU A 205 -9.71 17.08 -9.73
C LEU A 205 -9.45 15.57 -9.79
N ASN A 206 -9.61 14.99 -10.97
CA ASN A 206 -9.16 13.62 -11.27
C ASN A 206 -7.79 13.67 -11.98
N ALA A 207 -6.93 12.68 -11.78
CA ALA A 207 -5.61 12.62 -12.44
C ALA A 207 -5.70 12.71 -13.97
N GLU A 208 -6.81 12.24 -14.56
CA GLU A 208 -7.14 12.30 -15.99
C GLU A 208 -7.49 13.70 -16.51
N THR A 209 -7.70 14.67 -15.61
CA THR A 209 -8.07 16.06 -15.96
C THR A 209 -6.90 17.05 -15.93
N ILE A 210 -5.70 16.58 -15.55
CA ILE A 210 -4.50 17.41 -15.45
C ILE A 210 -3.95 17.67 -16.86
N GLY A 211 -4.14 18.89 -17.37
CA GLY A 211 -3.78 19.27 -18.74
C GLY A 211 -2.35 19.77 -18.91
N SER A 212 -1.61 19.99 -17.81
CA SER A 212 -0.23 20.45 -17.87
C SER A 212 0.63 20.02 -16.69
N ARG A 213 1.95 20.00 -16.89
CA ARG A 213 2.94 19.75 -15.83
C ARG A 213 2.81 20.73 -14.67
N GLU A 214 2.50 21.99 -14.96
CA GLU A 214 2.34 23.02 -13.93
C GLU A 214 1.06 22.81 -13.11
N GLU A 215 -0.03 22.40 -13.76
CA GLU A 215 -1.27 22.01 -13.09
C GLU A 215 -1.06 20.79 -12.17
N ALA A 216 -0.24 19.83 -12.59
CA ALA A 216 0.17 18.71 -11.74
C ALA A 216 0.94 19.16 -10.49
N PHE A 217 1.86 20.11 -10.65
CA PHE A 217 2.62 20.70 -9.55
C PHE A 217 1.73 21.48 -8.58
N GLU A 218 0.79 22.26 -9.08
CA GLU A 218 -0.16 22.99 -8.23
C GLU A 218 -1.08 22.07 -7.44
N LEU A 219 -1.52 20.96 -8.05
CA LEU A 219 -2.28 19.93 -7.34
C LEU A 219 -1.45 19.28 -6.24
N MET A 220 -0.21 18.89 -6.53
CA MET A 220 0.70 18.35 -5.52
C MET A 220 0.94 19.34 -4.38
N LEU A 221 1.10 20.64 -4.67
CA LEU A 221 1.22 21.67 -3.64
C LEU A 221 -0.09 21.85 -2.84
N ALA A 222 -1.26 21.66 -3.45
CA ALA A 222 -2.54 21.66 -2.73
C ALA A 222 -2.62 20.48 -1.76
N VAL A 223 -2.15 19.30 -2.17
CA VAL A 223 -2.04 18.11 -1.31
C VAL A 223 -1.02 18.33 -0.19
N ALA A 224 0.14 18.95 -0.48
CA ALA A 224 1.12 19.30 0.54
C ALA A 224 0.54 20.27 1.60
N ARG A 225 -0.23 21.28 1.17
CA ARG A 225 -0.95 22.20 2.08
C ARG A 225 -1.99 21.48 2.93
N TYR A 226 -2.66 20.46 2.38
CA TYR A 226 -3.56 19.61 3.16
C TYR A 226 -2.78 18.86 4.24
N PHE A 227 -1.72 18.13 3.89
CA PHE A 227 -0.88 17.40 4.86
C PHE A 227 -0.26 18.31 5.91
N ARG A 228 0.16 19.52 5.56
CA ARG A 228 0.69 20.49 6.52
C ARG A 228 -0.35 20.95 7.55
N ARG A 229 -1.63 20.91 7.20
CA ARG A 229 -2.76 21.26 8.08
C ARG A 229 -3.24 20.06 8.89
N THR A 230 -3.26 18.86 8.32
CA THR A 230 -3.78 17.65 8.96
C THR A 230 -2.73 16.87 9.73
N GLU A 231 -1.48 16.89 9.26
CA GLU A 231 -0.32 16.19 9.83
C GLU A 231 0.93 17.10 9.84
N PRO A 232 1.01 18.11 10.73
CA PRO A 232 2.06 19.15 10.69
C PRO A 232 3.50 18.63 10.83
N HIS A 233 3.68 17.46 11.44
CA HIS A 233 4.98 16.82 11.64
C HIS A 233 5.26 15.69 10.63
N SER A 234 4.35 15.46 9.68
CA SER A 234 4.53 14.44 8.65
C SER A 234 5.58 14.89 7.62
N PRO A 235 6.59 14.05 7.32
CA PRO A 235 7.58 14.36 6.30
C PRO A 235 6.97 14.41 4.90
N ILE A 236 5.72 13.95 4.72
CA ILE A 236 5.01 13.90 3.43
C ILE A 236 4.85 15.30 2.83
N SER A 237 4.45 16.29 3.64
CA SER A 237 4.30 17.68 3.17
C SER A 237 5.61 18.22 2.59
N MET A 238 6.70 18.07 3.34
CA MET A 238 8.06 18.46 2.95
C MET A 238 8.57 17.66 1.75
N ALA A 239 8.27 16.36 1.67
CA ALA A 239 8.66 15.49 0.57
C ALA A 239 7.95 15.89 -0.73
N ILE A 240 6.66 16.19 -0.68
CA ILE A 240 5.89 16.67 -1.83
C ILE A 240 6.41 18.06 -2.27
N GLU A 241 6.60 18.99 -1.35
CA GLU A 241 7.19 20.31 -1.66
C GLU A 241 8.59 20.17 -2.30
N THR A 242 9.42 19.27 -1.78
CA THR A 242 10.74 18.95 -2.32
C THR A 242 10.66 18.32 -3.71
N MET A 243 9.70 17.42 -3.93
CA MET A 243 9.48 16.76 -5.22
C MET A 243 9.01 17.75 -6.28
N VAL A 244 8.09 18.67 -5.94
CA VAL A 244 7.69 19.76 -6.85
C VAL A 244 8.86 20.68 -7.16
N ARG A 245 9.65 21.07 -6.14
CA ARG A 245 10.84 21.92 -6.32
C ARG A 245 11.86 21.26 -7.26
N ARG A 246 12.22 20.00 -7.00
CA ARG A 246 13.12 19.20 -7.85
C ARG A 246 12.54 18.99 -9.25
N GLY A 247 11.23 18.80 -9.32
CA GLY A 247 10.50 18.68 -10.57
C GLY A 247 10.54 19.95 -11.42
N ARG A 248 10.85 21.13 -10.87
CA ARG A 248 11.02 22.38 -11.62
C ARG A 248 12.49 22.67 -12.00
N MET A 249 13.45 21.92 -11.46
CA MET A 249 14.87 22.09 -11.78
C MET A 249 15.24 21.56 -13.16
N ASP A 250 16.30 22.10 -13.74
CA ASP A 250 16.94 21.46 -14.87
C ASP A 250 17.70 20.20 -14.43
N PHE A 251 18.02 19.32 -15.39
CA PHE A 251 18.69 18.05 -15.09
C PHE A 251 20.07 18.24 -14.43
N SER A 252 20.81 19.30 -14.78
CA SER A 252 22.13 19.57 -14.23
C SER A 252 22.04 20.02 -12.77
N GLU A 253 21.07 20.87 -12.45
CA GLU A 253 20.76 21.33 -11.10
C GLU A 253 20.27 20.18 -10.21
N LEU A 254 19.36 19.36 -10.74
CA LEU A 254 18.85 18.18 -10.02
C LEU A 254 19.97 17.19 -9.71
N LEU A 255 20.82 16.91 -10.70
CA LEU A 255 21.97 16.02 -10.52
C LEU A 255 22.98 16.61 -9.52
N ALA A 256 23.16 17.94 -9.53
CA ALA A 256 24.01 18.63 -8.57
C ALA A 256 23.53 18.51 -7.12
N GLU A 257 22.23 18.54 -6.92
CA GLU A 257 21.60 18.36 -5.60
C GLU A 257 21.62 16.91 -5.13
N LEU A 258 21.31 15.95 -6.01
CA LEU A 258 21.25 14.53 -5.65
C LEU A 258 22.64 13.92 -5.40
N LEU A 259 23.65 14.42 -6.09
CA LEU A 259 25.04 13.96 -6.00
C LEU A 259 25.95 15.18 -5.76
N PRO A 260 26.20 15.55 -4.50
CA PRO A 260 27.06 16.69 -4.18
C PRO A 260 28.48 16.50 -4.70
N GLU A 261 28.99 15.27 -4.70
CA GLU A 261 30.35 14.95 -5.12
C GLU A 261 30.52 15.06 -6.65
N GLN A 262 31.38 15.98 -7.07
CA GLN A 262 31.65 16.26 -8.49
C GLN A 262 32.17 15.02 -9.24
N GLN A 263 32.95 14.16 -8.58
CA GLN A 263 33.50 12.95 -9.19
C GLN A 263 32.40 11.91 -9.48
N THR A 264 31.46 11.74 -8.56
CA THR A 264 30.30 10.85 -8.74
C THR A 264 29.37 11.35 -9.84
N ARG A 265 29.12 12.66 -9.90
CA ARG A 265 28.35 13.27 -11.00
C ARG A 265 28.98 13.05 -12.37
N ASN A 266 30.29 13.27 -12.46
CA ASN A 266 31.02 13.10 -13.72
C ASN A 266 31.00 11.64 -14.17
N ALA A 267 31.07 10.67 -13.25
CA ALA A 267 30.97 9.25 -13.58
C ALA A 267 29.59 8.90 -14.17
N VAL A 268 28.50 9.42 -13.58
CA VAL A 268 27.13 9.22 -14.08
C VAL A 268 26.92 9.87 -15.45
N LEU A 269 27.37 11.12 -15.64
CA LEU A 269 27.29 11.82 -16.92
C LEU A 269 28.07 11.08 -18.02
N THR A 270 29.29 10.62 -17.70
CA THR A 270 30.13 9.85 -18.62
C THR A 270 29.48 8.52 -19.02
N ALA A 271 28.91 7.78 -18.05
CA ALA A 271 28.18 6.54 -18.30
C ALA A 271 26.92 6.76 -19.17
N ALA A 272 26.28 7.92 -19.04
CA ALA A 272 25.14 8.33 -19.87
C ALA A 272 25.54 8.94 -21.24
N GLY A 273 26.83 8.99 -21.57
CA GLY A 273 27.33 9.56 -22.83
C GLY A 273 27.30 11.08 -22.91
N ILE A 274 27.09 11.77 -21.79
CA ILE A 274 27.05 13.24 -21.71
C ILE A 274 28.43 13.75 -21.30
N GLN A 275 29.02 14.64 -22.09
CA GLN A 275 30.31 15.24 -21.73
C GLN A 275 30.13 16.18 -20.54
N PRO A 276 30.84 15.97 -19.41
CA PRO A 276 30.76 16.88 -18.28
C PRO A 276 31.31 18.24 -18.70
N LYS A 277 30.56 19.32 -18.43
CA LYS A 277 31.02 20.68 -18.68
C LYS A 277 32.32 20.90 -17.90
N SER A 278 33.44 21.12 -18.60
CA SER A 278 34.67 21.53 -17.95
C SER A 278 34.43 22.89 -17.33
N ASN A 279 34.61 23.01 -16.01
CA ASN A 279 34.54 24.30 -15.34
C ASN A 279 35.77 25.10 -15.82
N LYS A 280 35.58 25.95 -16.83
CA LYS A 280 36.57 26.97 -17.18
C LYS A 280 36.37 28.17 -16.24
N GLY A 281 37.31 28.33 -15.32
CA GLY A 281 37.52 29.51 -14.48
C GLY A 281 38.52 29.15 -13.38
N GLY A 282 39.74 29.69 -13.29
CA GLY A 282 40.20 30.96 -13.85
C GLY A 282 39.58 32.10 -13.07
#